data_AF-A0A2M7BDI9-F1
#
_entry.id   AF-A0A2M7BDI9-F1
#
_cell.length_a   1.000
_cell.length_b   1.000
_cell.length_c   1.000
_cell.angle_alpha   90.00
_cell.angle_beta   90.00
_cell.angle_gamma   90.00
#
_symmetry.space_group_name_H-M   'P 1'
#
loop_
_entity.id
_entity.type
_entity.pdbx_description
1 polymer ?
#
loop_
_entity_poly.entity_id
_entity_poly.type
_entity_poly.pdbx_seq_one_letter_code
_entity_poly.pdbx_strand_id
1 'polypeptide(L)'
;MKIYKNNALASDLKDSYIFFDTSALIALLNFDIIYKEILVELKNLDCVFLSIPAVSIEFSRTDSIEGYNKRINFIKSLSLGLYPIEKNLGDNIFPLNIALQRINQKIDYTDFLLYFCLFKFRKAFLFTENHSRFSTNLLDRTQILTIDQGNEQIRNIAFYRFSEEKYQKILEKLKNQE
;
A
#
# COMPACT_ATOMS: atom_id res chain seq x y z
N MET A 1 20.93 -13.63 3.04
CA MET A 1 19.72 -12.82 2.83
C MET A 1 20.14 -11.45 2.32
N LYS A 2 19.61 -11.01 1.17
CA LYS A 2 20.01 -9.78 0.50
C LYS A 2 18.78 -9.02 0.00
N ILE A 3 18.83 -7.69 0.06
CA ILE A 3 17.83 -6.80 -0.53
C ILE A 3 18.41 -6.24 -1.82
N TYR A 4 17.75 -6.52 -2.93
CA TYR A 4 18.03 -5.91 -4.21
C TYR A 4 17.04 -4.77 -4.42
N LYS A 5 17.57 -3.55 -4.55
CA LYS A 5 16.81 -2.35 -4.85
C LYS A 5 17.12 -1.97 -6.29
N ASN A 6 16.10 -1.79 -7.12
CA ASN A 6 16.33 -1.39 -8.51
C ASN A 6 16.92 0.04 -8.64
N ASN A 7 16.86 0.85 -7.58
CA ASN A 7 17.53 2.14 -7.38
C ASN A 7 17.64 2.42 -5.87
N ALA A 8 18.41 3.43 -5.45
CA ALA A 8 18.22 4.02 -4.11
C ALA A 8 16.73 4.38 -3.92
N LEU A 9 16.19 4.31 -2.70
CA LEU A 9 14.83 4.77 -2.43
C LEU A 9 14.70 6.19 -3.01
N ALA A 10 13.73 6.37 -3.90
CA ALA A 10 13.74 7.48 -4.83
C ALA A 10 13.33 8.75 -4.10
N SER A 11 13.86 9.87 -4.57
CA SER A 11 13.55 11.21 -4.05
C SER A 11 12.06 11.53 -4.09
N ASP A 12 11.27 10.81 -4.88
CA ASP A 12 9.81 10.93 -4.95
C ASP A 12 9.09 10.41 -3.69
N LEU A 13 9.74 9.57 -2.87
CA LEU A 13 9.21 9.13 -1.57
C LEU A 13 9.40 10.17 -0.46
N LYS A 14 10.22 11.20 -0.66
CA LYS A 14 10.48 12.21 0.37
C LYS A 14 9.20 12.98 0.75
N ASP A 15 8.99 13.17 2.06
CA ASP A 15 7.82 13.88 2.61
C ASP A 15 6.48 13.27 2.14
N SER A 16 6.41 11.94 2.06
CA SER A 16 5.24 11.21 1.54
C SER A 16 4.54 10.37 2.62
N TYR A 17 3.29 10.02 2.34
CA TYR A 17 2.51 9.08 3.13
C TYR A 17 2.68 7.67 2.59
N ILE A 18 3.12 6.74 3.41
CA ILE A 18 3.26 5.33 3.04
C ILE A 18 2.13 4.54 3.71
N PHE A 19 1.16 4.13 2.91
CA PHE A 19 0.09 3.24 3.32
C PHE A 19 0.56 1.79 3.26
N PHE A 20 0.40 1.07 4.37
CA PHE A 20 0.66 -0.36 4.44
C PHE A 20 -0.65 -1.13 4.33
N ASP A 21 -0.70 -2.13 3.45
CA ASP A 21 -1.78 -3.12 3.40
C ASP A 21 -1.50 -4.31 4.35
N THR A 22 -2.46 -5.22 4.44
CA THR A 22 -2.35 -6.41 5.30
C THR A 22 -1.15 -7.28 4.90
N SER A 23 -0.86 -7.42 3.60
CA SER A 23 0.25 -8.27 3.12
C SER A 23 1.62 -7.72 3.52
N ALA A 24 1.82 -6.41 3.39
CA ALA A 24 3.03 -5.74 3.80
C ALA A 24 3.24 -5.81 5.30
N LEU A 25 2.21 -5.58 6.12
CA LEU A 25 2.34 -5.70 7.58
C LEU A 25 2.73 -7.12 8.01
N ILE A 26 2.18 -8.16 7.35
CA ILE A 26 2.58 -9.56 7.59
C ILE A 26 4.05 -9.78 7.21
N ALA A 27 4.48 -9.26 6.06
CA ALA A 27 5.86 -9.38 5.61
C ALA A 27 6.83 -8.69 6.58
N LEU A 28 6.53 -7.46 6.98
CA LEU A 28 7.34 -6.70 7.93
C LEU A 28 7.43 -7.42 9.30
N LEU A 29 6.33 -7.98 9.80
CA LEU A 29 6.32 -8.70 11.08
C LEU A 29 7.19 -9.96 11.04
N ASN A 30 7.10 -10.73 9.95
CA ASN A 30 7.78 -12.03 9.85
C ASN A 30 9.26 -11.89 9.48
N PHE A 31 9.67 -10.78 8.88
CA PHE A 31 11.02 -10.57 8.37
C PHE A 31 11.62 -9.23 8.83
N ASP A 32 11.33 -8.85 10.08
CA ASP A 32 11.63 -7.56 10.69
C ASP A 32 13.08 -7.10 10.46
N ILE A 33 14.06 -8.00 10.59
CA ILE A 33 15.49 -7.67 10.42
C ILE A 33 15.78 -7.07 9.03
N ILE A 34 15.21 -7.65 7.97
CA ILE A 34 15.42 -7.17 6.59
C ILE A 34 14.76 -5.81 6.40
N TYR A 35 13.51 -5.73 6.84
CA TYR A 35 12.69 -4.56 6.57
C TYR A 35 13.05 -3.37 7.44
N LYS A 36 13.74 -3.59 8.56
CA LYS A 36 14.22 -2.52 9.45
C LYS A 36 15.09 -1.51 8.70
N GLU A 37 15.98 -1.97 7.81
CA GLU A 37 16.82 -1.07 7.00
C GLU A 37 15.96 -0.19 6.08
N ILE A 38 14.97 -0.80 5.41
CA ILE A 38 14.04 -0.08 4.53
C ILE A 38 13.22 0.94 5.33
N LEU A 39 12.68 0.54 6.48
CA LEU A 39 11.89 1.42 7.34
C LEU A 39 12.71 2.58 7.90
N VAL A 40 13.99 2.36 8.23
CA VAL A 40 14.91 3.42 8.66
C VAL A 40 15.18 4.39 7.52
N GLU A 41 15.46 3.89 6.32
CA GLU A 41 15.67 4.77 5.16
C GLU A 41 14.42 5.60 4.83
N LEU A 42 13.22 5.01 4.86
CA LEU A 42 11.96 5.74 4.68
C LEU A 42 11.75 6.80 5.76
N LYS A 43 12.08 6.49 7.04
CA LYS A 43 12.01 7.49 8.11
C LYS A 43 12.99 8.65 7.88
N ASN A 44 14.19 8.38 7.37
CA ASN A 44 15.17 9.41 7.02
C ASN A 44 14.74 10.27 5.81
N LEU A 45 13.75 9.81 5.03
CA LEU A 45 13.11 10.57 3.96
C LEU A 45 11.87 11.34 4.45
N ASP A 46 11.68 11.45 5.77
CA ASP A 46 10.52 12.10 6.39
C ASP A 46 9.17 11.49 5.95
N CYS A 47 9.17 10.19 5.62
CA CYS A 47 7.94 9.48 5.29
C CYS A 47 7.08 9.26 6.53
N VAL A 48 5.77 9.48 6.39
CA VAL A 48 4.78 9.18 7.43
C VAL A 48 4.14 7.82 7.16
N PHE A 49 4.21 6.93 8.13
CA PHE A 49 3.65 5.58 8.02
C PHE A 49 2.19 5.57 8.43
N LEU A 50 1.33 5.16 7.50
CA LEU A 50 -0.12 5.11 7.69
C LEU A 50 -0.68 3.73 7.35
N SER A 51 -1.82 3.42 7.93
CA SER A 51 -2.72 2.38 7.45
C SER A 51 -4.16 2.81 7.72
N ILE A 52 -5.12 1.94 7.42
CA ILE A 52 -6.55 2.20 7.62
C ILE A 52 -7.14 1.20 8.62
N PRO A 53 -8.24 1.54 9.31
CA PRO A 53 -8.86 0.65 10.29
C PRO A 53 -9.15 -0.75 9.74
N ALA A 54 -9.67 -0.87 8.51
CA ALA A 54 -9.94 -2.16 7.87
C ALA A 54 -8.69 -3.05 7.78
N VAL A 55 -7.55 -2.51 7.34
CA VAL A 55 -6.26 -3.23 7.29
C VAL A 55 -5.80 -3.61 8.70
N SER A 56 -5.91 -2.70 9.68
CA SER A 56 -5.52 -3.01 11.05
C SER A 56 -6.34 -4.17 11.64
N ILE A 57 -7.64 -4.22 11.34
CA ILE A 57 -8.52 -5.30 11.78
C ILE A 57 -8.11 -6.61 11.10
N GLU A 58 -7.98 -6.62 9.78
CA GLU A 58 -7.53 -7.80 9.02
C GLU A 58 -6.18 -8.32 9.51
N PHE A 59 -5.22 -7.42 9.69
CA PHE A 59 -3.91 -7.76 10.21
C PHE A 59 -4.00 -8.30 11.62
N SER A 60 -4.84 -7.75 12.51
CA SER A 60 -4.95 -8.26 13.88
C SER A 60 -5.65 -9.63 13.98
N ARG A 61 -6.31 -10.10 12.92
CA ARG A 61 -7.07 -11.36 12.93
C ARG A 61 -6.17 -12.58 13.05
N THR A 62 -6.38 -13.35 14.11
CA THR A 62 -5.61 -14.54 14.47
C THR A 62 -6.38 -15.38 15.49
N ASP A 63 -6.07 -16.67 15.58
CA ASP A 63 -6.82 -17.62 16.40
C ASP A 63 -6.37 -17.64 17.88
N SER A 64 -5.45 -16.77 18.29
CA SER A 64 -4.96 -16.70 19.66
C SER A 64 -4.75 -15.27 20.18
N ILE A 65 -4.98 -15.08 21.49
CA ILE A 65 -4.74 -13.79 22.17
C ILE A 65 -3.26 -13.39 22.07
N GLU A 66 -2.35 -14.35 22.15
CA GLU A 66 -0.91 -14.11 21.99
C GLU A 66 -0.59 -13.57 20.59
N GLY A 67 -1.14 -14.20 19.54
CA GLY A 67 -0.99 -13.72 18.16
C GLY A 67 -1.54 -12.30 18.00
N TYR A 68 -2.70 -12.01 18.61
CA TYR A 68 -3.31 -10.68 18.55
C TYR A 68 -2.41 -9.64 19.22
N ASN A 69 -1.94 -9.93 20.43
CA ASN A 69 -1.04 -9.03 21.17
C ASN A 69 0.27 -8.80 20.42
N LYS A 70 0.85 -9.84 19.82
CA LYS A 70 2.06 -9.72 18.98
C LYS A 70 1.83 -8.74 17.83
N ARG A 71 0.72 -8.87 17.11
CA ARG A 71 0.40 -8.02 15.94
C ARG A 71 0.07 -6.58 16.34
N ILE A 72 -0.68 -6.35 17.42
CA ILE A 72 -0.96 -5.00 17.90
C ILE A 72 0.31 -4.30 18.42
N ASN A 73 1.16 -5.02 19.16
CA ASN A 73 2.44 -4.46 19.62
C ASN A 73 3.36 -4.10 18.45
N PHE A 74 3.32 -4.88 17.37
CA PHE A 74 4.05 -4.58 16.14
C PHE A 74 3.54 -3.31 15.43
N ILE A 75 2.22 -3.12 15.30
CA ILE A 75 1.65 -1.86 14.78
C ILE A 75 2.16 -0.66 15.60
N LYS A 76 2.16 -0.78 16.93
CA LYS A 76 2.64 0.27 17.83
C LYS A 76 4.13 0.55 17.65
N SER A 77 4.97 -0.47 17.50
CA SER A 77 6.41 -0.29 17.34
C SER A 77 6.78 0.42 16.03
N LEU A 78 5.98 0.26 14.99
CA LEU A 78 6.14 0.98 13.72
C LEU A 78 5.79 2.47 13.83
N SER A 79 5.15 2.92 14.92
CA SER A 79 4.53 4.25 15.01
C SER A 79 3.53 4.50 13.88
N LEU A 80 2.80 3.44 13.52
CA LEU A 80 1.86 3.44 12.40
C LEU A 80 0.61 4.27 12.75
N GLY A 81 0.37 5.34 12.00
CA GLY A 81 -0.87 6.11 12.13
C GLY A 81 -2.05 5.40 11.48
N LEU A 82 -3.22 5.42 12.12
CA LEU A 82 -4.47 4.92 11.52
C LEU A 82 -5.28 6.09 10.97
N TYR A 83 -5.40 6.16 9.65
CA TYR A 83 -6.20 7.18 8.98
C TYR A 83 -7.65 6.69 8.80
N PRO A 84 -8.66 7.39 9.38
CA PRO A 84 -10.05 6.96 9.36
C PRO A 84 -10.72 7.29 8.01
N ILE A 85 -10.31 6.59 6.95
CA ILE A 85 -10.75 6.83 5.57
C ILE A 85 -12.26 6.70 5.40
N GLU A 86 -12.91 5.80 6.14
CA GLU A 86 -14.34 5.52 6.06
C GLU A 86 -15.19 6.74 6.47
N LYS A 87 -14.71 7.54 7.44
CA LYS A 87 -15.35 8.80 7.83
C LYS A 87 -15.17 9.92 6.81
N ASN A 88 -14.29 9.70 5.84
CA ASN A 88 -13.90 10.65 4.81
C ASN A 88 -14.42 10.25 3.43
N LEU A 89 -15.26 9.22 3.37
CA LEU A 89 -15.95 8.77 2.17
C LEU A 89 -17.07 9.77 1.80
N GLY A 90 -16.70 10.89 1.18
CA GLY A 90 -17.64 11.89 0.65
C GLY A 90 -18.03 11.65 -0.81
N ASP A 91 -18.77 12.58 -1.41
CA ASP A 91 -19.32 12.49 -2.78
C ASP A 91 -18.26 12.30 -3.89
N ASN A 92 -16.98 12.58 -3.60
CA ASN A 92 -15.85 12.42 -4.54
C ASN A 92 -15.45 10.96 -4.82
N ILE A 93 -16.16 9.97 -4.27
CA ILE A 93 -15.89 8.54 -4.52
C ILE A 93 -16.37 8.09 -5.90
N PHE A 94 -17.47 8.66 -6.38
CA PHE A 94 -18.19 8.14 -7.53
C PHE A 94 -17.30 8.01 -8.78
N PRO A 95 -16.46 9.00 -9.11
CA PRO A 95 -15.57 8.90 -10.26
C PRO A 95 -14.47 7.84 -10.12
N LEU A 96 -13.98 7.57 -8.90
CA LEU A 96 -12.98 6.52 -8.67
C LEU A 96 -13.63 5.13 -8.79
N ASN A 97 -14.82 4.94 -8.21
CA ASN A 97 -15.54 3.67 -8.28
C ASN A 97 -15.80 3.23 -9.72
N ILE A 98 -16.23 4.16 -10.59
CA ILE A 98 -16.43 3.86 -12.02
C ILE A 98 -15.12 3.43 -12.68
N ALA A 99 -14.02 4.14 -12.43
CA ALA A 99 -12.72 3.78 -13.00
C ALA A 99 -12.26 2.38 -12.53
N LEU A 100 -12.46 2.06 -11.25
CA LEU A 100 -12.17 0.75 -10.67
C LEU A 100 -13.03 -0.37 -11.27
N GLN A 101 -14.30 -0.13 -11.55
CA GLN A 101 -15.16 -1.10 -12.24
C GLN A 101 -14.68 -1.36 -13.68
N ARG A 102 -14.20 -0.33 -14.39
CA ARG A 102 -13.73 -0.47 -15.78
C ARG A 102 -12.42 -1.23 -15.93
N ILE A 103 -11.54 -1.21 -14.93
CA ILE A 103 -10.35 -2.06 -14.94
C ILE A 103 -10.67 -3.53 -14.62
N ASN A 104 -11.97 -3.87 -14.52
CA ASN A 104 -12.55 -5.22 -14.42
C ASN A 104 -11.89 -6.09 -13.34
N GLN A 105 -11.54 -5.46 -12.22
CA GLN A 105 -10.93 -6.12 -11.08
C GLN A 105 -12.00 -6.26 -10.00
N LYS A 106 -12.22 -7.49 -9.50
CA LYS A 106 -12.98 -7.67 -8.26
C LYS A 106 -12.11 -7.13 -7.14
N ILE A 107 -12.41 -5.93 -6.67
CA ILE A 107 -11.68 -5.24 -5.60
C ILE A 107 -12.48 -5.45 -4.32
N ASP A 108 -11.82 -5.96 -3.28
CA ASP A 108 -12.46 -6.08 -1.98
C ASP A 108 -12.58 -4.71 -1.29
N TYR A 109 -13.35 -4.64 -0.22
CA TYR A 109 -13.63 -3.37 0.44
C TYR A 109 -12.35 -2.70 0.97
N THR A 110 -11.44 -3.48 1.55
CA THR A 110 -10.18 -2.99 2.13
C THR A 110 -9.27 -2.42 1.03
N ASP A 111 -9.10 -3.13 -0.07
CA ASP A 111 -8.33 -2.68 -1.23
C ASP A 111 -8.96 -1.42 -1.83
N PHE A 112 -10.29 -1.35 -1.94
CA PHE A 112 -11.01 -0.16 -2.41
C PHE A 112 -10.71 1.07 -1.54
N LEU A 113 -10.73 0.92 -0.22
CA LEU A 113 -10.39 2.01 0.70
C LEU A 113 -8.94 2.47 0.55
N LEU A 114 -8.01 1.54 0.28
CA LEU A 114 -6.61 1.87 -0.01
C LEU A 114 -6.47 2.64 -1.33
N TYR A 115 -7.16 2.22 -2.40
CA TYR A 115 -7.24 3.01 -3.64
C TYR A 115 -7.74 4.42 -3.38
N PHE A 116 -8.77 4.57 -2.55
CA PHE A 116 -9.31 5.87 -2.21
C PHE A 116 -8.33 6.73 -1.40
N CYS A 117 -7.51 6.13 -0.53
CA CYS A 117 -6.40 6.84 0.13
C CYS A 117 -5.39 7.37 -0.91
N LEU A 118 -4.96 6.52 -1.85
CA LEU A 118 -4.01 6.92 -2.89
C LEU A 118 -4.58 8.02 -3.79
N PHE A 119 -5.87 7.96 -4.11
CA PHE A 119 -6.57 8.99 -4.88
C PHE A 119 -6.67 10.31 -4.11
N LYS A 120 -7.01 10.26 -2.81
CA LYS A 120 -7.20 11.44 -1.96
C LYS A 120 -5.89 12.20 -1.71
N PHE A 121 -4.77 11.48 -1.58
CA PHE A 121 -3.50 12.05 -1.16
C PHE A 121 -2.47 12.04 -2.31
N ARG A 122 -2.14 13.23 -2.84
CA ARG A 122 -1.21 13.39 -3.98
C ARG A 122 0.20 12.82 -3.73
N LYS A 123 0.66 12.82 -2.48
CA LYS A 123 1.95 12.24 -2.06
C LYS A 123 1.75 10.97 -1.26
N ALA A 124 0.85 10.09 -1.69
CA ALA A 124 0.66 8.80 -1.05
C ALA A 124 1.17 7.65 -1.92
N PHE A 125 1.81 6.70 -1.25
CA PHE A 125 2.25 5.45 -1.82
C PHE A 125 1.64 4.31 -1.03
N LEU A 126 1.34 3.22 -1.72
CA LEU A 126 0.98 1.95 -1.15
C LEU A 126 2.20 1.04 -1.18
N PHE A 127 2.56 0.49 -0.04
CA PHE A 127 3.58 -0.54 0.10
C PHE A 127 2.89 -1.90 0.24
N THR A 128 3.10 -2.80 -0.72
CA THR A 128 2.37 -4.07 -0.82
C THR A 128 3.18 -5.16 -1.52
N GLU A 129 3.04 -6.41 -1.08
CA GLU A 129 3.52 -7.60 -1.81
C GLU A 129 2.46 -8.13 -2.80
N ASN A 130 1.22 -7.65 -2.70
CA ASN A 130 0.10 -8.18 -3.46
C ASN A 130 -0.13 -7.45 -4.79
N HIS A 131 0.78 -7.68 -5.73
CA HIS A 131 0.76 -7.01 -7.03
C HIS A 131 -0.48 -7.29 -7.89
N SER A 132 -1.20 -8.39 -7.64
CA SER A 132 -2.37 -8.79 -8.42
C SER A 132 -3.66 -8.09 -7.99
N ARG A 133 -3.69 -7.48 -6.80
CA ARG A 133 -4.83 -6.69 -6.28
C ARG A 133 -4.76 -5.20 -6.66
N PHE A 134 -3.55 -4.72 -6.96
CA PHE A 134 -3.29 -3.32 -7.26
C PHE A 134 -2.87 -3.12 -8.72
N SER A 135 -3.85 -2.76 -9.55
CA SER A 135 -3.72 -2.68 -11.01
C SER A 135 -2.86 -1.51 -11.46
N THR A 136 -1.89 -1.83 -12.32
CA THR A 136 -1.04 -0.84 -12.99
C THR A 136 -1.77 -0.06 -14.08
N ASN A 137 -3.02 -0.41 -14.40
CA ASN A 137 -3.88 0.38 -15.27
C ASN A 137 -4.37 1.66 -14.60
N LEU A 138 -4.31 1.75 -13.27
CA LEU A 138 -4.66 2.94 -12.50
C LEU A 138 -3.52 3.46 -11.63
N LEU A 139 -2.58 2.58 -11.24
CA LEU A 139 -1.45 2.93 -10.40
C LEU A 139 -0.13 2.89 -11.17
N ASP A 140 0.82 3.71 -10.75
CA ASP A 140 2.22 3.61 -11.15
C ASP A 140 2.97 2.81 -10.11
N ARG A 141 3.63 1.73 -10.55
CA ARG A 141 4.60 1.02 -9.72
C ARG A 141 5.92 1.78 -9.81
N THR A 142 6.25 2.54 -8.78
CA THR A 142 7.42 3.44 -8.80
C THR A 142 8.69 2.70 -8.41
N GLN A 143 8.59 1.75 -7.48
CA GLN A 143 9.74 1.02 -6.99
C GLN A 143 9.39 -0.44 -6.68
N ILE A 144 10.37 -1.32 -6.82
CA ILE A 144 10.31 -2.72 -6.41
C ILE A 144 11.54 -3.01 -5.55
N LEU A 145 11.30 -3.61 -4.40
CA LEU A 145 12.33 -4.17 -3.53
C LEU A 145 12.21 -5.70 -3.63
N THR A 146 13.28 -6.33 -4.08
CA THR A 146 13.36 -7.78 -4.18
C THR A 146 14.17 -8.29 -3.00
N ILE A 147 13.59 -9.20 -2.22
CA ILE A 147 14.18 -9.76 -1.02
C ILE A 147 14.47 -11.22 -1.29
N ASP A 148 15.76 -11.55 -1.26
CA ASP A 148 16.26 -12.92 -1.37
C ASP A 148 16.53 -13.46 0.04
N GLN A 149 15.69 -14.39 0.48
CA GLN A 149 15.75 -15.02 1.80
C GLN A 149 16.66 -16.26 1.83
N GLY A 150 17.30 -16.62 0.71
CA GLY A 150 17.94 -17.91 0.52
C GLY A 150 16.93 -19.03 0.22
N ASN A 151 17.43 -20.22 -0.12
CA ASN A 151 16.60 -21.40 -0.45
C ASN A 151 15.49 -21.12 -1.48
N GLU A 152 15.80 -20.33 -2.51
CA GLU A 152 14.88 -19.96 -3.60
C GLU A 152 13.64 -19.15 -3.18
N GLN A 153 13.58 -18.66 -1.94
CA GLN A 153 12.49 -17.80 -1.47
C GLN A 153 12.75 -16.33 -1.82
N ILE A 154 12.28 -15.94 -3.01
CA ILE A 154 12.30 -14.57 -3.49
C ILE A 154 10.95 -13.92 -3.23
N ARG A 155 10.95 -12.79 -2.52
CA ARG A 155 9.77 -11.96 -2.27
C ARG A 155 9.94 -10.62 -2.96
N ASN A 156 8.87 -10.11 -3.55
CA ASN A 156 8.84 -8.78 -4.14
C ASN A 156 7.82 -7.95 -3.39
N ILE A 157 8.26 -6.79 -2.93
CA ILE A 157 7.40 -5.76 -2.38
C ILE A 157 7.57 -4.51 -3.22
N ALA A 158 6.50 -3.75 -3.43
CA ALA A 158 6.56 -2.60 -4.31
C ALA A 158 5.84 -1.40 -3.73
N PHE A 159 6.26 -0.23 -4.19
CA PHE A 159 5.57 1.02 -3.97
C PHE A 159 4.71 1.33 -5.18
N TYR A 160 3.43 1.63 -4.91
CA TYR A 160 2.47 2.06 -5.92
C TYR A 160 1.95 3.44 -5.57
N ARG A 161 1.79 4.31 -6.55
CA ARG A 161 1.10 5.60 -6.38
C ARG A 161 -0.06 5.71 -7.35
N PHE A 162 -1.03 6.54 -7.01
CA PHE A 162 -2.10 6.87 -7.94
C PHE A 162 -1.54 7.59 -9.17
N SER A 163 -1.99 7.20 -10.36
CA SER A 163 -1.58 7.82 -11.61
C SER A 163 -2.71 8.66 -12.17
N GLU A 164 -2.63 9.98 -11.98
CA GLU A 164 -3.62 10.91 -12.49
C GLU A 164 -3.76 10.81 -14.01
N GLU A 165 -2.65 10.64 -14.73
CA GLU A 165 -2.66 10.47 -16.18
C GLU A 165 -3.45 9.23 -16.62
N LYS A 166 -3.22 8.08 -15.98
CA LYS A 166 -3.94 6.85 -16.30
C LYS A 166 -5.42 6.96 -15.92
N TYR A 167 -5.70 7.61 -14.80
CA TYR A 167 -7.06 7.87 -14.37
C TYR A 167 -7.84 8.73 -15.37
N GLN A 168 -7.26 9.84 -15.84
CA GLN A 168 -7.87 10.69 -16.86
C GLN A 168 -8.09 9.93 -18.17
N LYS A 169 -7.14 9.10 -18.61
CA LYS A 169 -7.31 8.22 -19.78
C LYS A 169 -8.48 7.24 -19.64
N ILE A 170 -8.77 6.76 -18.42
CA ILE A 170 -9.94 5.92 -18.16
C ILE A 170 -11.23 6.76 -18.26
N LEU A 171 -11.24 7.97 -17.69
CA LEU A 171 -12.40 8.85 -17.75
C LEU A 171 -12.73 9.34 -19.16
N GLU A 172 -11.73 9.67 -19.98
CA GLU A 172 -11.94 10.06 -21.38
C GLU A 172 -12.60 8.94 -22.19
N LYS A 173 -12.20 7.68 -21.95
CA LYS A 173 -12.83 6.52 -22.59
C LYS A 173 -14.29 6.34 -22.19
N LEU A 174 -14.71 6.85 -21.03
CA LEU A 174 -16.12 6.82 -20.60
C LEU A 174 -16.95 7.85 -21.36
N LYS A 175 -16.43 9.07 -21.53
CA LYS A 175 -17.14 10.16 -22.23
C LYS A 175 -17.39 9.85 -23.71
N ASN A 176 -16.50 9.09 -24.34
CA ASN A 176 -16.60 8.73 -25.76
C ASN A 176 -17.48 7.49 -26.02
N GLN A 177 -18.12 6.93 -24.98
CA GLN A 177 -19.03 5.77 -25.08
C GLN A 177 -20.51 6.14 -24.89
N GLU A 178 -20.79 7.42 -24.63
CA GLU A 178 -22.13 8.03 -24.65
C GLU A 178 -22.41 8.64 -26.03
#